data_AF-A0A811UBL6-F1
#
_entry.id   AF-A0A811UBL6-F1
#
_cell.length_a   1.000
_cell.length_b   1.000
_cell.length_c   1.000
_cell.angle_alpha   90.00
_cell.angle_beta   90.00
_cell.angle_gamma   90.00
#
_symmetry.space_group_name_H-M   'P 1'
#
loop_
_entity.id
_entity.type
_entity.pdbx_description
1 polymer ?
#
loop_
_entity_poly.entity_id
_entity_poly.type
_entity_poly.pdbx_seq_one_letter_code
_entity_poly.pdbx_strand_id
1 'polypeptide(L)'
;MSVLLADIDATCAALGYYDNDRYLAEPDALQGLRHLIWILRRDLENHEYRRHLGHSKVLQTDLVHMLHDYVQDEEYADALVRLLVILTNPTLLLYRDGPPKDFHSRKVFMELIEILQGYKSAFTQDKVWVPLYGILKKGLEIRIN
;
A
#
# COMPACT_ATOMS: atom_id res chain seq x y z
N MET A 1 -3.41 21.88 1.99
CA MET A 1 -3.91 20.53 1.67
C MET A 1 -3.45 20.06 0.28
N SER A 2 -3.48 20.90 -0.77
CA SER A 2 -3.05 20.51 -2.14
C SER A 2 -1.59 20.08 -2.30
N VAL A 3 -0.66 20.66 -1.52
CA VAL A 3 0.78 20.38 -1.65
C VAL A 3 1.09 18.90 -1.36
N LEU A 4 0.52 18.33 -0.30
CA LEU A 4 0.78 16.93 0.07
C LEU A 4 0.18 15.92 -0.91
N LEU A 5 -0.90 16.27 -1.63
CA LEU A 5 -1.45 15.38 -2.66
C LEU A 5 -0.54 15.35 -3.90
N ALA A 6 -0.01 16.51 -4.30
CA ALA A 6 1.00 16.57 -5.37
C ALA A 6 2.28 15.84 -4.96
N ASP A 7 2.68 15.91 -3.68
CA ASP A 7 3.81 15.15 -3.16
C ASP A 7 3.56 13.63 -3.21
N ILE A 8 2.33 13.16 -2.93
CA ILE A 8 1.95 11.76 -3.11
C ILE A 8 2.10 11.33 -4.57
N ASP A 9 1.57 12.12 -5.51
CA ASP A 9 1.63 11.81 -6.94
C ASP A 9 3.08 11.74 -7.43
N ALA A 10 3.88 12.74 -7.07
CA ALA A 10 5.31 12.79 -7.39
C ALA A 10 6.05 11.59 -6.78
N THR A 11 5.74 11.23 -5.54
CA THR A 11 6.35 10.07 -4.86
C THR A 11 5.97 8.76 -5.56
N CYS A 12 4.70 8.58 -5.95
CA CYS A 12 4.25 7.39 -6.68
C CYS A 12 4.94 7.28 -8.04
N ALA A 13 5.00 8.38 -8.79
CA ALA A 13 5.66 8.42 -10.10
C ALA A 13 7.17 8.16 -10.01
N ALA A 14 7.80 8.51 -8.89
CA ALA A 14 9.22 8.27 -8.63
C ALA A 14 9.53 6.89 -8.03
N LEU A 15 8.55 5.98 -7.91
CA LEU A 15 8.83 4.61 -7.46
C LEU A 15 9.49 3.77 -8.55
N GLY A 16 9.15 3.99 -9.82
CA GLY A 16 9.57 3.15 -10.94
C GLY A 16 8.44 2.79 -11.88
N TYR A 17 8.61 1.69 -12.61
CA TYR A 17 7.59 1.18 -13.52
C TYR A 17 7.73 -0.33 -13.73
N TYR A 18 6.65 -0.99 -14.15
CA TYR A 18 6.63 -2.38 -14.56
C TYR A 18 6.73 -2.49 -16.09
N ASP A 19 7.73 -3.21 -16.61
CA ASP A 19 7.98 -3.33 -18.06
C ASP A 19 7.25 -4.51 -18.74
N ASN A 20 6.34 -5.18 -18.02
CA ASN A 20 5.67 -6.44 -18.34
C ASN A 20 6.48 -7.72 -18.09
N ASP A 21 7.70 -7.60 -17.56
CA ASP A 21 8.49 -8.74 -17.08
C ASP A 21 8.83 -8.52 -15.60
N ARG A 22 9.52 -7.42 -15.30
CA ARG A 22 10.02 -7.04 -13.98
C ARG A 22 9.69 -5.58 -13.64
N TYR A 23 9.66 -5.30 -12.36
CA TYR A 23 9.60 -3.94 -11.86
C TYR A 23 11.00 -3.32 -11.88
N LEU A 24 11.09 -2.11 -12.41
CA LEU A 24 12.29 -1.31 -12.49
C LEU A 24 12.15 -0.14 -11.53
N ALA A 25 12.66 -0.34 -10.31
CA ALA A 25 12.64 0.69 -9.28
C ALA A 25 13.64 1.81 -9.58
N GLU A 26 13.24 3.05 -9.34
CA GLU A 26 14.13 4.21 -9.35
C GLU A 26 15.11 4.16 -8.15
N PRO A 27 16.26 4.88 -8.21
CA PRO A 27 17.27 4.84 -7.15
C PRO A 27 16.75 5.15 -5.74
N ASP A 28 15.76 6.03 -5.61
CA ASP A 28 15.21 6.50 -4.34
C ASP A 28 13.84 5.86 -4.01
N ALA A 29 13.47 4.76 -4.68
CA ALA A 29 12.16 4.13 -4.50
C ALA A 29 11.89 3.70 -3.05
N LEU A 30 12.91 3.18 -2.34
CA LEU A 30 12.79 2.81 -0.93
C LEU A 30 12.43 4.00 -0.03
N GLN A 31 13.05 5.16 -0.26
CA GLN A 31 12.74 6.41 0.42
C GLN A 31 11.31 6.84 0.09
N GLY A 32 10.89 6.67 -1.17
CA GLY A 32 9.51 6.89 -1.60
C GLY A 32 8.51 6.03 -0.82
N LEU A 33 8.74 4.71 -0.71
CA LEU A 33 7.88 3.81 0.08
C LEU A 33 7.79 4.25 1.55
N ARG A 34 8.93 4.59 2.16
CA ARG A 34 8.99 5.09 3.56
C ARG A 34 8.25 6.42 3.70
N HIS A 35 8.33 7.29 2.70
CA HIS A 35 7.61 8.55 2.67
C HIS A 35 6.09 8.35 2.56
N LEU A 36 5.62 7.44 1.71
CA LEU A 36 4.19 7.09 1.63
C LEU A 36 3.66 6.55 2.97
N ILE A 37 4.42 5.69 3.66
CA ILE A 37 4.09 5.24 5.02
C ILE A 37 3.98 6.43 5.97
N TRP A 38 4.93 7.36 5.91
CA TRP A 38 4.96 8.56 6.76
C TRP A 38 3.75 9.47 6.51
N ILE A 39 3.35 9.65 5.25
CA ILE A 39 2.15 10.42 4.87
C ILE A 39 0.89 9.75 5.40
N LEU A 40 0.70 8.45 5.13
CA LEU A 40 -0.51 7.71 5.54
C LEU A 40 -0.72 7.66 7.06
N ARG A 41 0.35 7.71 7.85
CA ARG A 41 0.25 7.79 9.32
C ARG A 41 -0.26 9.14 9.83
N ARG A 42 -0.24 10.17 8.99
CA ARG A 42 -0.71 11.53 9.27
C ARG A 42 -2.00 11.88 8.52
N ASP A 43 -2.65 10.86 7.94
CA ASP A 43 -3.90 11.05 7.22
C ASP A 43 -4.96 11.67 8.14
N LEU A 44 -5.77 12.56 7.58
CA LEU A 44 -6.73 13.36 8.31
C LEU A 44 -8.02 12.57 8.58
N GLU A 45 -8.96 13.18 9.33
CA GLU A 45 -10.23 12.54 9.70
C GLU A 45 -11.05 12.04 8.51
N ASN A 46 -10.91 12.68 7.35
CA ASN A 46 -11.58 12.26 6.14
C ASN A 46 -10.81 11.19 5.35
N HIS A 47 -9.62 10.74 5.76
CA HIS A 47 -8.81 9.75 5.03
C HIS A 47 -8.43 10.16 3.59
N GLU A 48 -8.22 11.45 3.34
CA GLU A 48 -7.93 11.98 2.00
C GLU A 48 -6.70 11.35 1.36
N TYR A 49 -5.60 11.14 2.10
CA TYR A 49 -4.36 10.62 1.53
C TYR A 49 -4.50 9.15 1.13
N ARG A 50 -5.17 8.35 1.97
CA ARG A 50 -5.49 6.97 1.65
C ARG A 50 -6.37 6.86 0.42
N ARG A 51 -7.39 7.72 0.29
CA ARG A 51 -8.24 7.72 -0.90
C ARG A 51 -7.41 8.08 -2.12
N HIS A 52 -6.66 9.19 -2.07
CA HIS A 52 -5.82 9.63 -3.19
C HIS A 52 -4.89 8.53 -3.70
N LEU A 53 -4.20 7.83 -2.79
CA LEU A 53 -3.38 6.65 -3.13
C LEU A 53 -4.18 5.48 -3.72
N GLY A 54 -5.41 5.25 -3.26
CA GLY A 54 -6.29 4.26 -3.85
C GLY A 54 -6.71 4.58 -5.28
N HIS A 55 -6.92 5.86 -5.58
CA HIS A 55 -7.25 6.33 -6.93
C HIS A 55 -6.05 6.28 -7.88
N SER A 56 -4.83 6.50 -7.38
CA SER A 56 -3.61 6.36 -8.19
C SER A 56 -3.32 4.91 -8.59
N LYS A 57 -3.94 3.94 -7.89
CA LYS A 57 -3.76 2.48 -8.10
C LYS A 57 -2.33 1.98 -7.89
N VAL A 58 -1.49 2.73 -7.17
CA VAL A 58 -0.09 2.39 -6.92
C VAL A 58 0.11 1.00 -6.31
N LEU A 59 -0.85 0.51 -5.51
CA LEU A 59 -0.78 -0.85 -4.98
C LEU A 59 -0.80 -1.88 -6.12
N GLN A 60 -1.69 -1.68 -7.08
CA GLN A 60 -1.95 -2.60 -8.18
C GLN A 60 -0.92 -2.46 -9.31
N THR A 61 -0.42 -1.26 -9.58
CA THR A 61 0.52 -0.98 -10.67
C THR A 61 1.97 -1.15 -10.25
N ASP A 62 2.29 -0.94 -8.97
CA ASP A 62 3.67 -0.88 -8.50
C ASP A 62 3.91 -1.86 -7.35
N LEU A 63 3.23 -1.70 -6.21
CA LEU A 63 3.62 -2.38 -4.97
C LEU A 63 3.54 -3.91 -5.07
N VAL A 64 2.55 -4.46 -5.76
CA VAL A 64 2.45 -5.92 -5.98
C VAL A 64 3.57 -6.47 -6.86
N HIS A 65 4.08 -5.67 -7.79
CA HIS A 65 5.20 -6.03 -8.65
C HIS A 65 6.53 -5.87 -7.90
N MET A 66 6.71 -4.76 -7.18
CA MET A 66 7.85 -4.55 -6.28
C MET A 66 7.97 -5.67 -5.24
N LEU A 67 6.85 -6.14 -4.68
CA LEU A 67 6.84 -7.26 -3.74
C LEU A 67 7.33 -8.56 -4.38
N HIS A 68 7.11 -8.78 -5.66
CA HIS A 68 7.68 -9.95 -6.34
C HIS A 68 9.19 -9.81 -6.52
N ASP A 69 9.65 -8.65 -7.00
CA ASP A 69 11.03 -8.48 -7.49
C ASP A 69 12.04 -8.05 -6.41
N TYR A 70 11.58 -7.39 -5.34
CA TYR A 70 12.47 -6.76 -4.34
C TYR A 70 12.33 -7.35 -2.93
N VAL A 71 11.48 -8.36 -2.70
CA VAL A 71 11.27 -8.93 -1.35
C VAL A 71 12.50 -9.59 -0.72
N GLN A 72 13.50 -9.95 -1.52
CA GLN A 72 14.75 -10.54 -1.01
C GLN A 72 15.63 -9.50 -0.31
N ASP A 73 15.45 -8.22 -0.62
CA ASP A 73 16.06 -7.12 0.12
C ASP A 73 15.23 -6.83 1.38
N GLU A 74 15.87 -6.89 2.55
CA GLU A 74 15.19 -6.78 3.84
C GLU A 74 14.56 -5.40 4.07
N GLU A 75 15.19 -4.34 3.57
CA GLU A 75 14.66 -2.98 3.73
C GLU A 75 13.44 -2.76 2.84
N TYR A 76 13.46 -3.27 1.61
CA TYR A 76 12.29 -3.27 0.73
C TYR A 76 11.17 -4.14 1.28
N ALA A 77 11.47 -5.35 1.75
CA ALA A 77 10.47 -6.25 2.33
C ALA A 77 9.74 -5.60 3.52
N ASP A 78 10.48 -4.98 4.45
CA ASP A 78 9.90 -4.28 5.59
C ASP A 78 9.01 -3.11 5.15
N ALA A 79 9.49 -2.25 4.24
CA ALA A 79 8.72 -1.12 3.75
C ALA A 79 7.46 -1.54 2.97
N LEU A 80 7.60 -2.51 2.05
CA LEU A 80 6.49 -3.00 1.22
C LEU A 80 5.41 -3.65 2.07
N VAL A 81 5.76 -4.58 2.96
CA VAL A 81 4.77 -5.25 3.82
C VAL A 81 4.07 -4.25 4.73
N ARG A 82 4.81 -3.30 5.33
CA ARG A 82 4.19 -2.25 6.15
C ARG A 82 3.21 -1.40 5.36
N LEU A 83 3.60 -0.96 4.16
CA LEU A 83 2.74 -0.13 3.31
C LEU A 83 1.50 -0.89 2.86
N LEU A 84 1.65 -2.15 2.43
CA LEU A 84 0.53 -3.02 2.04
C LEU A 84 -0.45 -3.21 3.22
N VAL A 85 0.04 -3.54 4.41
CA VAL A 85 -0.79 -3.68 5.62
C VAL A 85 -1.53 -2.39 5.96
N ILE A 86 -0.85 -1.24 5.87
CA ILE A 86 -1.49 0.06 6.07
C ILE A 86 -2.62 0.24 5.05
N LEU A 87 -2.36 0.04 3.75
CA LEU A 87 -3.33 0.26 2.68
C LEU A 87 -4.51 -0.71 2.75
N THR A 88 -4.31 -1.95 3.19
CA THR A 88 -5.36 -2.98 3.30
C THR A 88 -6.07 -3.02 4.65
N ASN A 89 -5.79 -2.07 5.55
CA ASN A 89 -6.46 -2.01 6.86
C ASN A 89 -7.99 -1.88 6.67
N PRO A 90 -8.82 -2.76 7.27
CA PRO A 90 -10.27 -2.73 7.07
C PRO A 90 -10.87 -1.34 7.34
N THR A 91 -11.72 -0.85 6.43
CA THR A 91 -12.34 0.48 6.55
C THR A 91 -13.02 0.68 7.90
N LEU A 92 -13.65 -0.35 8.45
CA LEU A 92 -14.29 -0.29 9.76
C LEU A 92 -13.30 0.08 10.89
N LEU A 93 -12.03 -0.34 10.82
CA LEU A 93 -11.01 0.01 11.81
C LEU A 93 -10.55 1.46 11.71
N LEU A 94 -10.75 2.10 10.55
CA LEU A 94 -10.51 3.54 10.39
C LEU A 94 -11.59 4.36 11.12
N TYR A 95 -12.82 3.84 11.16
CA TYR A 95 -13.98 4.45 11.83
C TYR A 95 -14.25 3.77 13.17
N ARG A 96 -13.41 4.03 14.18
CA ARG A 96 -13.40 3.38 15.52
C ARG A 96 -14.79 3.15 16.14
N ASP A 97 -15.71 4.09 15.96
CA ASP A 97 -17.06 4.06 16.54
C ASP A 97 -18.12 3.39 15.65
N GLY A 98 -17.68 2.72 14.59
CA GLY A 98 -18.51 2.07 13.58
C GLY A 98 -18.81 2.97 12.37
N PRO A 99 -19.63 2.49 11.42
CA PRO A 99 -19.89 3.20 10.17
C PRO A 99 -20.50 4.59 10.42
N PRO A 100 -20.10 5.60 9.63
CA PRO A 100 -20.59 6.96 9.80
C PRO A 100 -22.10 7.07 9.58
N LYS A 101 -22.73 8.02 10.27
CA LYS A 101 -24.18 8.26 10.21
C LYS A 101 -24.55 9.39 9.25
N ASP A 102 -23.68 10.37 9.07
CA ASP A 102 -23.91 11.47 8.15
C ASP A 102 -23.64 11.06 6.70
N PHE A 103 -24.28 11.77 5.76
CA PHE A 103 -24.24 11.43 4.35
C PHE A 103 -22.85 11.58 3.71
N HIS A 104 -22.08 12.60 4.12
CA HIS A 104 -20.78 12.89 3.52
C HIS A 104 -19.77 11.81 3.90
N SER A 105 -19.65 11.52 5.19
CA SER A 105 -18.74 10.49 5.69
C SER A 105 -19.14 9.09 5.21
N ARG A 106 -20.44 8.82 5.00
CA ARG A 106 -20.90 7.56 4.37
C ARG A 106 -20.39 7.39 2.94
N LYS A 107 -20.34 8.46 2.15
CA LYS A 107 -19.75 8.39 0.79
C LYS A 107 -18.27 8.02 0.86
N VAL A 108 -17.51 8.70 1.72
CA VAL A 108 -16.09 8.40 1.93
C VAL A 108 -15.89 6.95 2.40
N PHE A 109 -16.73 6.48 3.33
CA PHE A 109 -16.67 5.12 3.83
C PHE A 109 -16.88 4.08 2.71
N MET A 110 -17.88 4.29 1.85
CA MET A 110 -18.14 3.39 0.72
C MET A 110 -17.02 3.44 -0.32
N GLU A 111 -16.48 4.62 -0.61
CA GLU A 111 -15.34 4.80 -1.51
C GLU A 111 -14.10 4.04 -1.02
N LEU A 112 -13.81 4.10 0.28
CA LEU A 112 -12.73 3.31 0.89
C LEU A 112 -12.96 1.81 0.76
N ILE A 113 -14.20 1.34 0.86
CA ILE A 113 -14.54 -0.07 0.63
C ILE A 113 -14.28 -0.47 -0.83
N GLU A 114 -14.69 0.35 -1.79
CA GLU A 114 -14.45 0.10 -3.22
C GLU A 114 -12.94 0.02 -3.52
N ILE A 115 -12.14 0.92 -2.94
CA ILE A 115 -10.67 0.87 -3.02
C ILE A 115 -10.13 -0.46 -2.47
N LEU A 116 -10.58 -0.89 -1.28
CA LEU A 116 -10.15 -2.17 -0.68
C LEU A 116 -10.55 -3.38 -1.53
N GLN A 117 -11.70 -3.35 -2.20
CA GLN A 117 -12.12 -4.40 -3.14
C GLN A 117 -11.22 -4.43 -4.38
N GLY A 118 -10.80 -3.26 -4.87
CA GLY A 118 -9.79 -3.14 -5.91
C GLY A 118 -8.45 -3.76 -5.49
N TYR A 119 -7.98 -3.47 -4.28
CA TYR A 119 -6.77 -4.09 -3.74
C TYR A 119 -6.91 -5.61 -3.64
N LYS A 120 -8.03 -6.11 -3.08
CA LYS A 120 -8.28 -7.54 -2.96
C LYS A 120 -8.14 -8.28 -4.30
N SER A 121 -8.57 -7.66 -5.40
CA SER A 121 -8.43 -8.22 -6.75
C SER A 121 -6.97 -8.31 -7.21
N ALA A 122 -6.10 -7.37 -6.80
CA ALA A 122 -4.67 -7.41 -7.12
C ALA A 122 -3.94 -8.54 -6.39
N PHE A 123 -4.40 -8.89 -5.18
CA PHE A 123 -3.87 -10.01 -4.40
C PHE A 123 -4.28 -11.40 -4.93
N THR A 124 -5.08 -11.52 -5.99
CA THR A 124 -5.44 -12.85 -6.52
C THR A 124 -4.35 -13.48 -7.39
N GLN A 125 -3.20 -12.83 -7.55
CA GLN A 125 -2.10 -13.30 -8.39
C GLN A 125 -1.09 -14.11 -7.57
N ASP A 126 -0.69 -15.29 -8.05
CA ASP A 126 0.27 -16.17 -7.36
C ASP A 126 1.60 -15.47 -7.04
N LYS A 127 2.02 -14.57 -7.94
CA LYS A 127 3.24 -13.76 -7.80
C LYS A 127 3.27 -12.87 -6.55
N VAL A 128 2.13 -12.62 -5.91
CA VAL A 128 2.03 -11.88 -4.65
C VAL A 128 2.20 -12.81 -3.45
N TRP A 129 1.65 -14.01 -3.50
CA TRP A 129 1.66 -14.93 -2.36
C TRP A 129 2.97 -15.67 -2.16
N VAL A 130 3.71 -15.96 -3.23
CA VAL A 130 5.03 -16.60 -3.15
C VAL A 130 6.03 -15.77 -2.33
N PRO A 131 6.21 -14.45 -2.59
CA PRO A 131 6.99 -13.55 -1.72
C PRO A 131 6.56 -13.56 -0.25
N LEU A 132 5.25 -13.43 0.01
CA LEU A 132 4.71 -13.38 1.37
C LEU A 132 4.94 -14.68 2.13
N TYR A 133 4.80 -15.82 1.47
CA TYR A 133 5.16 -17.12 2.01
C TYR A 133 6.64 -17.19 2.37
N GLY A 134 7.52 -16.68 1.50
CA GLY A 134 8.96 -16.61 1.75
C GLY A 134 9.30 -15.80 3.01
N ILE A 135 8.69 -14.62 3.16
CA ILE A 135 8.82 -13.77 4.36
C ILE A 135 8.37 -14.55 5.61
N LEU A 136 7.18 -15.16 5.57
CA LEU A 136 6.63 -15.90 6.70
C LEU A 136 7.53 -17.08 7.09
N LYS A 137 7.99 -17.87 6.10
CA LYS A 137 8.88 -19.01 6.32
C LYS A 137 10.16 -18.59 7.02
N LYS A 138 10.84 -17.55 6.52
CA LYS A 138 12.06 -17.00 7.14
C LYS A 138 11.81 -16.58 8.59
N GLY A 139 10.70 -15.90 8.86
CA GLY A 139 10.32 -15.46 10.22
C GLY A 139 10.03 -16.62 11.18
N LEU A 140 9.52 -17.75 10.69
CA LEU A 140 9.25 -18.95 11.48
C LEU A 140 10.53 -19.77 11.75
N GLU A 141 11.46 -19.85 10.80
CA GLU A 141 12.71 -20.60 10.93
C GLU A 141 13.67 -19.98 11.97
N ILE A 142 13.67 -18.65 12.11
CA ILE A 142 14.49 -17.94 13.09
C ILE A 142 14.14 -18.30 14.55
N ARG A 143 12.93 -18.82 14.81
CA ARG A 143 12.48 -19.18 16.17
C ARG A 143 12.75 -20.64 16.58
N ILE A 144 13.32 -21.45 15.69
CA ILE A 144 13.56 -22.89 15.95
C ILE A 144 15.02 -23.18 16.37
N ASN A 145 15.88 -22.16 16.39
CA ASN A 145 17.24 -22.20 16.96
C ASN A 145 17.35 -21.30 18.19
#